data_AF-A0A5B7J9C6-F1
#
_entry.id   AF-A0A5B7J9C6-F1
#
_cell.length_a   1.000
_cell.length_b   1.000
_cell.length_c   1.000
_cell.angle_alpha   90.00
_cell.angle_beta   90.00
_cell.angle_gamma   90.00
#
_symmetry.space_group_name_H-M   'P 1'
#
loop_
_entity.id
_entity.type
_entity.pdbx_description
1 polymer ?
#
loop_
_entity_poly.entity_id
_entity_poly.type
_entity_poly.pdbx_seq_one_letter_code
_entity_poly.pdbx_strand_id
1 'polypeptide(L)'
;MDPWIPMASQGSQASPAQLLTGCQLRDAIPVDASLYKVSEQWAWQLRERERAMARLGDIAALRHNQTAHNLKPLVPGQRTRIQNSGNGRWDRAGTVLKITVPRKYLVQLDGSGRATIRNR
;
A
#
# COMPACT_ATOMS: atom_id res chain seq x y z
N MET A 1 7.94 -20.14 -23.94
CA MET A 1 9.12 -19.58 -23.23
C MET A 1 8.63 -18.40 -22.44
N ASP A 2 8.52 -18.54 -21.13
CA ASP A 2 7.98 -17.49 -20.25
C ASP A 2 9.04 -16.39 -19.99
N PRO A 3 8.72 -15.10 -20.24
CA PRO A 3 9.70 -14.00 -20.18
C PRO A 3 9.97 -13.42 -18.77
N TRP A 4 9.58 -14.11 -17.69
CA TRP A 4 9.59 -13.55 -16.32
C TRP A 4 10.50 -14.23 -15.30
N ILE A 5 11.36 -15.16 -15.71
CA ILE A 5 12.45 -15.62 -14.85
C ILE A 5 13.65 -14.71 -15.13
N PRO A 6 14.10 -13.88 -14.16
CA PRO A 6 15.34 -13.14 -14.35
C PRO A 6 16.44 -14.19 -14.51
N MET A 7 17.09 -14.16 -15.68
CA MET A 7 18.29 -14.95 -15.93
C MET A 7 19.23 -14.73 -14.76
N ALA A 8 19.42 -15.77 -13.94
CA ALA A 8 20.47 -15.77 -12.95
C ALA A 8 21.76 -15.42 -13.70
N SER A 9 22.32 -14.25 -13.40
CA SER A 9 23.56 -13.77 -14.00
C SER A 9 24.63 -14.79 -13.65
N GLN A 10 24.98 -15.68 -14.58
CA GLN A 10 26.16 -16.52 -14.48
C GLN A 10 27.37 -15.58 -14.60
N GLY A 11 27.75 -14.95 -13.49
CA GLY A 11 28.81 -13.95 -13.44
C GLY A 11 28.66 -12.82 -12.42
N SER A 12 27.54 -12.65 -11.70
CA SER A 12 27.52 -11.70 -10.59
C SER A 12 28.17 -12.33 -9.35
N GLN A 13 29.10 -11.61 -8.74
CA GLN A 13 29.70 -12.00 -7.44
C GLN A 13 28.72 -11.81 -6.26
N ALA A 14 27.44 -11.54 -6.56
CA ALA A 14 26.41 -11.32 -5.56
C ALA A 14 25.80 -12.66 -5.12
N SER A 15 25.62 -12.83 -3.82
CA SER A 15 24.90 -13.97 -3.27
C SER A 15 23.43 -13.96 -3.70
N PRO A 16 22.75 -15.11 -3.73
CA PRO A 16 21.31 -15.18 -4.02
C PRO A 16 20.47 -14.29 -3.09
N ALA A 17 20.86 -14.17 -1.82
CA ALA A 17 20.18 -13.32 -0.85
C ALA A 17 20.30 -11.83 -1.20
N GLN A 18 21.49 -11.39 -1.61
CA GLN A 18 21.70 -10.01 -2.09
C GLN A 18 20.94 -9.74 -3.40
N LEU A 19 20.87 -10.72 -4.30
CA LEU A 19 20.09 -10.59 -5.53
C LEU A 19 18.59 -10.48 -5.27
N LEU A 20 18.06 -11.14 -4.23
CA LEU A 20 16.64 -11.08 -3.87
C LEU A 20 16.28 -9.79 -3.13
N THR A 21 17.14 -9.37 -2.20
CA THR A 21 16.83 -8.27 -1.26
C THR A 21 17.40 -6.92 -1.68
N GLY A 22 18.38 -6.93 -2.59
CA GLY A 22 19.07 -5.74 -3.04
C GLY A 22 20.07 -5.17 -2.04
N CYS A 23 20.38 -5.86 -0.94
CA CYS A 23 21.38 -5.43 0.04
C CYS A 23 22.09 -6.62 0.70
N GLN A 24 23.24 -6.37 1.34
CA GLN A 24 23.86 -7.37 2.23
C GLN A 24 22.95 -7.58 3.45
N LEU A 25 22.58 -8.83 3.73
CA LEU A 25 21.89 -9.19 4.97
C LEU A 25 22.89 -9.34 6.11
N ARG A 26 22.46 -9.04 7.34
CA ARG A 26 23.21 -9.40 8.54
C ARG A 26 23.06 -10.89 8.79
N ASP A 27 24.16 -11.61 8.76
CA ASP A 27 24.23 -13.03 9.05
C ASP A 27 25.42 -13.33 9.99
N ALA A 28 25.77 -14.61 10.13
CA ALA A 28 26.88 -15.03 10.99
C ALA A 28 28.27 -14.67 10.42
N ILE A 29 28.36 -14.18 9.17
CA ILE A 29 29.61 -13.81 8.54
C ILE A 29 29.88 -12.33 8.84
N PRO A 30 31.03 -11.99 9.46
CA PRO A 30 31.38 -10.60 9.71
C PRO A 30 31.64 -9.90 8.38
N VAL A 31 30.89 -8.82 8.14
CA VAL A 31 31.04 -7.95 6.97
C VAL A 31 31.16 -6.51 7.47
N ASP A 32 31.95 -5.69 6.76
CA ASP A 32 32.07 -4.28 7.08
C ASP A 32 30.70 -3.60 7.07
N ALA A 33 30.43 -2.79 8.10
CA ALA A 33 29.13 -2.18 8.29
C ALA A 33 28.72 -1.24 7.13
N SER A 34 29.69 -0.69 6.39
CA SER A 34 29.46 0.17 5.24
C SER A 34 28.81 -0.56 4.06
N LEU A 35 28.87 -1.90 4.02
CA LEU A 35 28.30 -2.73 2.96
C LEU A 35 26.82 -3.07 3.19
N TYR A 36 26.25 -2.77 4.37
CA TYR A 36 24.82 -2.88 4.64
C TYR A 36 24.02 -1.73 4.02
N LYS A 37 24.20 -1.51 2.71
CA LYS A 37 23.49 -0.50 1.93
C LYS A 37 22.68 -1.17 0.84
N VAL A 38 21.57 -0.53 0.47
CA VAL A 38 20.79 -0.93 -0.70
C VAL A 38 21.64 -0.63 -1.94
N SER A 39 21.75 -1.61 -2.83
CA SER A 39 22.38 -1.48 -4.13
C SER A 39 21.79 -0.28 -4.88
N GLU A 40 22.64 0.51 -5.53
CA GLU A 40 22.21 1.68 -6.29
C GLU A 40 21.19 1.31 -7.38
N GLN A 41 21.38 0.16 -8.03
CA GLN A 41 20.46 -0.35 -9.04
C GLN A 41 19.08 -0.63 -8.43
N TRP A 42 19.03 -1.26 -7.26
CA TRP A 42 17.78 -1.50 -6.53
C TRP A 42 17.13 -0.20 -6.10
N ALA A 43 17.88 0.72 -5.50
CA ALA A 43 17.38 2.04 -5.11
C ALA A 43 16.84 2.83 -6.31
N TRP A 44 17.45 2.68 -7.49
CA TRP A 44 16.95 3.26 -8.73
C TRP A 44 15.65 2.60 -9.20
N GLN A 45 15.60 1.26 -9.25
CA GLN A 45 14.39 0.52 -9.63
C GLN A 45 13.20 0.79 -8.70
N LEU A 46 13.43 0.87 -7.38
CA LEU A 46 12.41 1.24 -6.41
C LEU A 46 11.85 2.64 -6.68
N ARG A 47 12.71 3.61 -7.00
CA ARG A 47 12.29 4.97 -7.38
C ARG A 47 11.50 5.00 -8.69
N GLU A 48 11.93 4.25 -9.70
CA GLU A 48 11.18 4.14 -10.96
C GLU A 48 9.82 3.48 -10.75
N ARG A 49 9.76 2.42 -9.93
CA ARG A 49 8.49 1.78 -9.55
C ARG A 49 7.57 2.74 -8.81
N GLU A 50 8.08 3.53 -7.87
CA GLU A 50 7.31 4.55 -7.17
C GLU A 50 6.72 5.57 -8.16
N ARG A 51 7.52 6.09 -9.09
CA ARG A 51 7.07 7.00 -10.16
C ARG A 51 6.00 6.37 -11.05
N ALA A 52 6.19 5.11 -11.45
CA ALA A 52 5.22 4.38 -12.26
C ALA A 52 3.89 4.17 -11.51
N MET A 53 3.95 3.79 -10.22
CA MET A 53 2.78 3.63 -9.36
C MET A 53 2.05 4.95 -9.12
N ALA A 54 2.78 6.07 -8.98
CA ALA A 54 2.18 7.40 -8.88
C ALA A 54 1.36 7.73 -10.15
N ARG A 55 1.94 7.54 -11.34
CA ARG A 55 1.23 7.74 -12.62
C ARG A 55 -0.02 6.86 -12.74
N LEU A 56 0.07 5.59 -12.34
CA LEU A 56 -1.09 4.69 -12.33
C LEU A 56 -2.17 5.17 -11.34
N GLY A 57 -1.76 5.68 -10.18
CA GLY A 57 -2.63 6.31 -9.20
C GLY A 57 -3.38 7.50 -9.78
N ASP A 58 -2.69 8.38 -10.51
CA ASP A 58 -3.29 9.56 -11.15
C ASP A 58 -4.31 9.17 -12.23
N ILE A 59 -3.98 8.18 -13.07
CA ILE A 59 -4.90 7.65 -14.09
C ILE A 59 -6.15 7.05 -13.43
N ALA A 60 -5.96 6.27 -12.36
CA ALA A 60 -7.08 5.71 -11.61
C ALA A 60 -7.94 6.83 -10.98
N ALA A 61 -7.32 7.85 -10.41
CA ALA A 61 -8.02 9.01 -9.86
C ALA A 61 -8.83 9.74 -10.94
N LEU A 62 -8.26 10.00 -12.11
CA LEU A 62 -8.98 10.60 -13.25
C LEU A 62 -10.19 9.76 -13.64
N ARG A 63 -10.00 8.44 -13.82
CA ARG A 63 -11.08 7.51 -14.17
C ARG A 63 -12.18 7.49 -13.12
N HIS A 64 -11.83 7.45 -11.83
CA HIS A 64 -12.81 7.45 -10.75
C HIS A 64 -13.53 8.80 -10.60
N ASN A 65 -12.85 9.91 -10.87
CA ASN A 65 -13.40 11.25 -10.74
C ASN A 65 -14.32 11.65 -11.92
N GLN A 66 -14.20 11.02 -13.09
CA GLN A 66 -15.04 11.31 -14.27
C GLN A 66 -16.55 11.29 -13.97
N THR A 67 -17.01 10.36 -13.13
CA THR A 67 -18.41 10.20 -12.76
C THR A 67 -18.67 10.52 -11.28
N ALA A 68 -17.65 10.98 -10.56
CA ALA A 68 -17.76 11.31 -9.15
C ALA A 68 -18.52 12.63 -8.96
N HIS A 69 -19.26 12.70 -7.86
CA HIS A 69 -19.91 13.93 -7.40
C HIS A 69 -19.76 14.04 -5.90
N ASN A 70 -19.87 15.26 -5.37
CA ASN A 70 -19.75 15.50 -3.94
C ASN A 70 -20.95 14.90 -3.20
N LEU A 71 -20.68 13.93 -2.34
CA LEU A 71 -21.66 13.39 -1.41
C LEU A 71 -21.77 14.30 -0.18
N LYS A 72 -22.98 14.45 0.36
CA LYS A 72 -23.21 15.14 1.64
C LYS A 72 -22.35 14.50 2.74
N PRO A 73 -21.58 15.28 3.52
CA PRO A 73 -20.78 14.74 4.62
C PRO A 73 -21.62 13.93 5.61
N LEU A 74 -21.02 12.91 6.21
CA LEU A 74 -21.65 12.18 7.31
C LEU A 74 -21.53 12.98 8.61
N VAL A 75 -22.51 12.85 9.48
CA VAL A 75 -22.51 13.53 10.79
C VAL A 75 -22.12 12.56 11.91
N PRO A 76 -21.43 13.02 12.97
CA PRO A 76 -21.25 12.24 14.19
C PRO A 76 -22.59 11.70 14.72
N GLY A 77 -22.60 10.47 15.21
CA GLY A 77 -23.81 9.75 15.63
C GLY A 77 -24.58 9.07 14.50
N GLN A 78 -24.23 9.33 13.23
CA GLN A 78 -24.90 8.69 12.10
C GLN A 78 -24.53 7.20 11.99
N ARG A 79 -25.54 6.34 11.87
CA ARG A 79 -25.35 4.92 11.62
C ARG A 79 -25.06 4.68 10.14
N THR A 80 -24.08 3.83 9.87
CA THR A 80 -23.58 3.55 8.52
C THR A 80 -23.28 2.07 8.35
N ARG A 81 -23.42 1.57 7.12
CA ARG A 81 -22.87 0.28 6.73
C ARG A 81 -21.44 0.51 6.22
N ILE A 82 -20.60 -0.50 6.34
CA ILE A 82 -19.19 -0.45 5.95
C ILE A 82 -18.95 -1.53 4.91
N GLN A 83 -18.42 -1.12 3.77
CA GLN A 83 -18.02 -2.04 2.71
C GLN A 83 -16.70 -2.73 3.07
N ASN A 84 -16.65 -4.02 2.80
CA ASN A 84 -15.44 -4.81 2.85
C ASN A 84 -14.65 -4.63 1.55
N SER A 85 -13.41 -4.15 1.67
CA SER A 85 -12.55 -3.85 0.52
C SER A 85 -12.06 -5.10 -0.22
N GLY A 86 -12.08 -6.28 0.41
CA GLY A 86 -11.64 -7.52 -0.23
C GLY A 86 -12.68 -8.17 -1.14
N ASN A 87 -13.98 -8.02 -0.82
CA ASN A 87 -15.06 -8.69 -1.56
C ASN A 87 -16.18 -7.74 -2.03
N GLY A 88 -16.11 -6.44 -1.71
CA GLY A 88 -17.10 -5.43 -2.09
C GLY A 88 -18.44 -5.51 -1.36
N ARG A 89 -18.63 -6.42 -0.41
CA ARG A 89 -19.91 -6.62 0.30
C ARG A 89 -20.06 -5.65 1.48
N TRP A 90 -21.30 -5.28 1.80
CA TRP A 90 -21.66 -4.46 2.96
C TRP A 90 -21.95 -5.34 4.17
N ASP A 91 -20.90 -5.96 4.71
CA ASP A 91 -20.99 -6.97 5.76
C ASP A 91 -21.01 -6.40 7.18
N ARG A 92 -20.50 -5.18 7.37
CA ARG A 92 -20.36 -4.54 8.68
C ARG A 92 -21.22 -3.29 8.81
N ALA A 93 -21.55 -2.94 10.04
CA ALA A 93 -22.23 -1.70 10.40
C ALA A 93 -21.53 -1.02 11.56
N GLY A 94 -21.77 0.27 11.71
CA GLY A 94 -21.17 1.08 12.76
C GLY A 94 -21.70 2.50 12.81
N THR A 95 -21.28 3.23 13.84
CA THR A 95 -21.68 4.62 14.09
C THR A 95 -20.51 5.56 13.90
N VAL A 96 -20.72 6.66 13.18
CA VAL A 96 -19.69 7.69 12.98
C VAL A 96 -19.40 8.37 14.31
N LEU A 97 -18.16 8.33 14.77
CA LEU A 97 -17.72 9.01 16.00
C LEU A 97 -17.31 10.46 15.72
N LYS A 98 -16.49 10.68 14.68
CA LYS A 98 -16.03 12.01 14.30
C LYS A 98 -15.55 12.06 12.85
N ILE A 99 -15.50 13.28 12.32
CA ILE A 99 -14.89 13.61 11.04
C ILE A 99 -13.42 13.96 11.31
N THR A 100 -12.47 13.25 10.71
CA THR A 100 -11.03 13.47 10.97
C THR A 100 -10.46 14.48 9.97
N VAL A 101 -10.69 14.23 8.68
CA VAL A 101 -10.37 15.12 7.56
C VAL A 101 -11.50 15.01 6.54
N PRO A 102 -11.62 15.91 5.55
CA PRO A 102 -12.63 15.77 4.51
C PRO A 102 -12.62 14.36 3.92
N ARG A 103 -13.81 13.75 3.80
CA ARG A 103 -14.01 12.39 3.27
C ARG A 103 -13.45 11.25 4.13
N LYS A 104 -12.91 11.50 5.33
CA LYS A 104 -12.44 10.46 6.27
C LYS A 104 -13.16 10.54 7.62
N TYR A 105 -13.75 9.41 8.01
CA TYR A 105 -14.59 9.30 9.18
C TYR A 105 -14.05 8.23 10.11
N LEU A 106 -14.02 8.52 11.41
CA LEU A 106 -13.78 7.50 12.43
C LEU A 106 -15.12 6.85 12.74
N VAL A 107 -15.24 5.54 12.53
CA VAL A 107 -16.47 4.76 12.70
C VAL A 107 -16.26 3.69 13.76
N GLN A 108 -17.12 3.68 14.77
CA GLN A 108 -17.19 2.61 15.76
C GLN A 108 -17.99 1.44 15.20
N LEU A 109 -17.39 0.25 15.15
CA LEU A 109 -18.04 -0.95 14.66
C LEU A 109 -19.07 -1.48 15.67
N ASP A 110 -20.24 -1.87 15.15
CA ASP A 110 -21.25 -2.59 15.93
C ASP A 110 -20.67 -3.94 16.40
N GLY A 111 -21.02 -4.34 17.63
CA GLY A 111 -20.55 -5.58 18.27
C GLY A 111 -19.13 -5.47 18.86
N SER A 112 -18.11 -5.21 18.04
CA SER A 112 -16.72 -5.18 18.51
C SER A 112 -16.31 -3.89 19.24
N GLY A 113 -17.04 -2.80 19.05
CA GLY A 113 -16.72 -1.48 19.61
C GLY A 113 -15.43 -0.84 19.07
N ARG A 114 -14.70 -1.50 18.17
CA ARG A 114 -13.45 -1.00 17.59
C ARG A 114 -13.72 0.21 16.70
N ALA A 115 -12.86 1.21 16.81
CA ALA A 115 -12.89 2.36 15.92
C ALA A 115 -12.02 2.13 14.68
N THR A 116 -12.55 2.42 13.49
CA THR A 116 -11.82 2.30 12.22
C THR A 116 -11.98 3.55 11.37
N ILE A 117 -10.92 3.95 10.66
CA ILE A 117 -10.98 5.08 9.73
C ILE A 117 -11.50 4.59 8.38
N ARG A 118 -12.53 5.26 7.86
CA ARG A 118 -13.18 4.92 6.59
C ARG A 118 -13.32 6.14 5.69
N ASN A 119 -13.15 5.90 4.38
CA ASN A 119 -13.34 6.92 3.37
C ASN A 119 -14.77 6.87 2.83
N ARG A 120 -15.32 8.03 2.46
CA ARG A 120 -16.57 8.15 1.70
C ARG A 120 -16.49 9.34 0.76
#